data_AF-A0A3D2S6N5-F1
#
_entry.id   AF-A0A3D2S6N5-F1
#
_cell.length_a   1.000
_cell.length_b   1.000
_cell.length_c   1.000
_cell.angle_alpha   90.00
_cell.angle_beta   90.00
_cell.angle_gamma   90.00
#
_symmetry.space_group_name_H-M   'P 1'
#
loop_
_entity.id
_entity.type
_entity.pdbx_description
1 polymer ?
#
loop_
_entity_poly.entity_id
_entity_poly.type
_entity_poly.pdbx_seq_one_letter_code
_entity_poly.pdbx_strand_id
1 'polypeptide(L)'
;IINGKTSQRFSIKYVLQARKAGKLTIGPASVRVGSNTYVSEPITISVTEQTANTQEERSAEQQINDFLRNNFYIKAEVSDRNIYTGDDTYITYKLYVNARSEIYDYRVNGATKVPDYNGFYAQDLDVTDNKGEYVNINGQQFLVQTVKKVKLTPQRSGKLTADPLSIDATLTLRDRKSTRLNSSHI
;
A
#
# COMPACT_ATOMS: atom_id res chain seq x y z
N ILE A 1 -12.07 -33.16 25.53
CA ILE A 1 -11.60 -33.58 24.19
C ILE A 1 -12.76 -33.40 23.22
N ILE A 2 -12.74 -32.38 22.35
CA ILE A 2 -13.63 -32.25 21.17
C ILE A 2 -12.87 -31.50 20.05
N ASN A 3 -12.29 -32.27 19.13
CA ASN A 3 -11.90 -31.94 17.74
C ASN A 3 -11.06 -30.68 17.44
N GLY A 4 -9.81 -30.68 17.90
CA GLY A 4 -8.75 -29.75 17.47
C GLY A 4 -8.31 -29.97 16.02
N LYS A 5 -9.00 -29.34 15.07
CA LYS A 5 -8.48 -29.10 13.72
C LYS A 5 -7.75 -27.76 13.69
N THR A 6 -6.46 -27.79 13.99
CA THR A 6 -5.56 -26.63 13.83
C THR A 6 -5.35 -26.36 12.35
N SER A 7 -5.75 -25.19 11.87
CA SER A 7 -5.43 -24.71 10.51
C SER A 7 -4.25 -23.75 10.62
N GLN A 8 -3.13 -24.07 9.97
CA GLN A 8 -1.97 -23.17 9.85
C GLN A 8 -1.94 -22.62 8.42
N ARG A 9 -1.87 -21.29 8.26
CA ARG A 9 -1.80 -20.65 6.93
C ARG A 9 -0.50 -19.88 6.78
N PHE A 10 0.43 -20.43 6.00
CA PHE A 10 1.66 -19.76 5.60
C PHE A 10 1.35 -18.76 4.47
N SER A 11 1.73 -17.49 4.64
CA SER A 11 1.59 -16.46 3.60
C SER A 11 2.97 -15.95 3.17
N ILE A 12 3.33 -16.17 1.90
CA ILE A 12 4.57 -15.66 1.30
C ILE A 12 4.20 -14.48 0.40
N LYS A 13 4.86 -13.32 0.61
CA LYS A 13 4.71 -12.13 -0.24
C LYS A 13 5.91 -12.05 -1.20
N TYR A 14 5.63 -11.97 -2.50
CA TYR A 14 6.63 -11.72 -3.54
C TYR A 14 6.35 -10.37 -4.22
N VAL A 15 7.40 -9.64 -4.57
CA VAL A 15 7.32 -8.41 -5.38
C VAL A 15 7.89 -8.72 -6.76
N LEU A 16 7.09 -8.51 -7.81
CA LEU A 16 7.45 -8.83 -9.19
C LEU A 16 7.52 -7.55 -10.02
N GLN A 17 8.63 -7.35 -10.73
CA GLN A 17 8.80 -6.25 -11.67
C GLN A 17 8.73 -6.79 -13.10
N ALA A 18 7.76 -6.30 -13.87
CA ALA A 18 7.64 -6.64 -15.28
C ALA A 18 8.76 -5.98 -16.10
N ARG A 19 9.42 -6.76 -16.97
CA ARG A 19 10.53 -6.29 -17.83
C ARG A 19 10.06 -5.84 -19.22
N LYS A 20 8.84 -6.20 -19.61
CA LYS A 20 8.18 -5.86 -20.88
C LYS A 20 6.68 -5.76 -20.64
N ALA A 21 6.01 -4.93 -21.43
CA ALA A 21 4.55 -4.93 -21.49
C ALA A 21 4.00 -6.13 -22.26
N GLY A 22 2.73 -6.39 -22.04
CA GLY A 22 1.99 -7.53 -22.56
C GLY A 22 1.21 -8.25 -21.47
N LYS A 23 0.44 -9.26 -21.87
CA LYS A 23 -0.16 -10.21 -20.93
C LYS A 23 0.94 -11.14 -20.41
N LEU A 24 1.18 -11.10 -19.11
CA LEU A 24 2.12 -11.97 -18.40
C LEU A 24 1.33 -12.93 -17.53
N THR A 25 1.59 -14.22 -17.66
CA THR A 25 1.01 -15.24 -16.79
C THR A 25 2.03 -15.67 -15.76
N ILE A 26 1.71 -15.46 -14.49
CA ILE A 26 2.42 -16.07 -13.38
C ILE A 26 1.95 -17.52 -13.30
N GLY A 27 2.88 -18.45 -13.50
CA GLY A 27 2.60 -19.88 -13.39
C GLY A 27 2.12 -20.29 -11.99
N PRO A 28 1.53 -21.48 -11.86
CA PRO A 28 1.05 -21.97 -10.59
C PRO A 28 2.21 -22.13 -9.59
N ALA A 29 2.01 -21.71 -8.35
CA ALA A 29 2.95 -21.93 -7.26
C ALA A 29 2.64 -23.26 -6.57
N SER A 30 3.66 -24.08 -6.29
CA SER A 30 3.50 -25.34 -5.56
C SER A 30 4.16 -25.29 -4.19
N VAL A 31 3.51 -25.82 -3.17
CA VAL A 31 4.09 -26.05 -1.84
C VAL A 31 3.85 -27.49 -1.39
N ARG A 32 4.86 -28.11 -0.77
CA ARG A 32 4.75 -29.46 -0.21
C ARG A 32 4.53 -29.36 1.29
N VAL A 33 3.44 -29.95 1.79
CA VAL A 33 3.13 -30.02 3.22
C VAL A 33 3.00 -31.49 3.60
N GLY A 34 4.00 -32.02 4.30
CA GLY A 34 4.14 -33.47 4.53
C GLY A 34 4.34 -34.25 3.22
N SER A 35 3.45 -35.21 2.95
CA SER A 35 3.42 -36.02 1.72
C SER A 35 2.55 -35.44 0.60
N ASN A 36 1.77 -34.38 0.87
CA ASN A 36 0.86 -33.78 -0.10
C ASN A 36 1.46 -32.53 -0.77
N THR A 37 1.25 -32.40 -2.08
CA THR A 37 1.62 -31.22 -2.86
C THR A 37 0.37 -30.39 -3.16
N TYR A 38 0.40 -29.12 -2.78
CA TYR A 38 -0.67 -28.15 -3.06
C TYR A 38 -0.20 -27.19 -4.14
N VAL A 39 -1.06 -26.93 -5.12
CA VAL A 39 -0.76 -26.12 -6.31
C VAL A 39 -1.77 -24.98 -6.41
N SER A 40 -1.31 -23.75 -6.63
CA SER A 40 -2.19 -22.60 -6.88
C SER A 40 -2.65 -22.56 -8.34
N GLU A 41 -3.69 -21.79 -8.62
CA GLU A 41 -4.01 -21.44 -10.01
C GLU A 41 -2.98 -20.44 -10.56
N PRO A 42 -2.71 -20.47 -11.88
CA PRO A 42 -1.93 -19.43 -12.54
C PRO A 42 -2.69 -18.09 -12.55
N ILE A 43 -1.97 -16.99 -12.42
CA ILE A 43 -2.55 -15.63 -12.40
C ILE A 43 -2.11 -14.91 -13.67
N THR A 44 -3.06 -14.37 -14.43
CA THR A 44 -2.74 -13.54 -15.61
C THR A 44 -2.80 -12.06 -15.23
N ILE A 45 -1.73 -11.33 -15.55
CA ILE A 45 -1.55 -9.90 -15.30
C ILE A 45 -1.37 -9.22 -16.66
N SER A 46 -2.07 -8.13 -16.90
CA SER A 46 -1.88 -7.31 -18.11
C SER A 46 -0.97 -6.13 -17.77
N VAL A 47 0.23 -6.10 -18.32
CA VAL A 47 1.18 -5.00 -18.17
C VAL A 47 1.05 -4.12 -19.40
N THR A 48 0.59 -2.89 -19.24
CA THR A 48 0.55 -1.93 -20.34
C THR A 48 1.86 -1.16 -20.37
N GLU A 49 2.40 -0.89 -21.56
CA GLU A 49 3.40 0.17 -21.67
C GLU A 49 2.74 1.46 -21.19
N GLN A 50 3.46 2.25 -20.43
CA GLN A 50 3.09 3.65 -20.27
C GLN A 50 3.32 4.28 -21.64
N THR A 51 2.30 4.20 -22.51
CA THR A 51 2.35 4.92 -23.76
C THR A 51 2.54 6.39 -23.41
N ALA A 52 3.56 6.99 -24.02
CA ALA A 52 3.64 8.42 -24.19
C ALA A 52 2.48 8.82 -25.12
N ASN A 53 1.24 8.72 -24.61
CA ASN A 53 0.07 9.25 -25.26
C ASN A 53 0.20 10.77 -25.13
N THR A 54 0.61 11.36 -26.26
CA THR A 54 0.13 12.61 -26.84
C THR A 54 -0.50 13.60 -25.88
N GLN A 55 0.00 14.84 -25.95
CA GLN A 55 -0.57 16.06 -25.36
C GLN A 55 -2.04 16.25 -25.78
N GLU A 56 -2.94 15.46 -25.19
CA GLU A 56 -4.32 15.84 -24.99
C GLU A 56 -4.41 16.32 -23.54
N GLU A 57 -5.08 17.45 -23.36
CA GLU A 57 -5.18 18.23 -22.13
C GLU A 57 -5.71 17.37 -20.97
N ARG A 58 -4.84 16.62 -20.30
CA ARG A 58 -5.17 16.00 -19.02
C ARG A 58 -5.50 17.15 -18.07
N SER A 59 -6.68 17.10 -17.46
CA SER A 59 -7.07 18.08 -16.46
C SER A 59 -5.99 18.17 -15.38
N ALA A 60 -5.75 19.37 -14.86
CA ALA A 60 -4.76 19.58 -13.81
C ALA A 60 -4.99 18.64 -12.61
N GLU A 61 -6.25 18.31 -12.32
CA GLU A 61 -6.66 17.37 -11.28
C GLU A 61 -6.15 15.94 -11.52
N GLN A 62 -6.19 15.46 -12.76
CA GLN A 62 -5.71 14.11 -13.08
C GLN A 62 -4.19 14.01 -12.91
N GLN A 63 -3.47 15.06 -13.32
CA GLN A 63 -2.01 15.15 -13.13
C GLN A 63 -1.63 15.18 -11.64
N ILE A 64 -2.37 15.93 -10.82
CA ILE A 64 -2.17 15.97 -9.36
C ILE A 64 -2.46 14.61 -8.74
N ASN A 65 -3.55 13.94 -9.14
CA ASN A 65 -3.89 12.62 -8.60
C ASN A 65 -2.82 11.56 -8.94
N ASP A 66 -2.31 11.55 -10.17
CA ASP A 66 -1.22 10.65 -10.58
C ASP A 66 0.07 10.96 -9.82
N PHE A 67 0.37 12.25 -9.60
CA PHE A 67 1.49 12.66 -8.77
C PHE A 67 1.36 12.13 -7.33
N LEU A 68 0.21 12.33 -6.69
CA LEU A 68 -0.03 11.89 -5.31
C LEU A 68 0.03 10.37 -5.18
N ARG A 69 -0.62 9.61 -6.09
CA ARG A 69 -0.61 8.14 -6.08
C ARG A 69 0.80 7.54 -6.05
N ASN A 70 1.75 8.21 -6.68
CA ASN A 70 3.13 7.73 -6.78
C ASN A 70 4.05 8.29 -5.68
N ASN A 71 3.70 9.44 -5.09
CA ASN A 71 4.63 10.19 -4.23
C ASN A 71 4.14 10.45 -2.80
N PHE A 72 2.84 10.38 -2.53
CA PHE A 72 2.26 10.65 -1.21
C PHE A 72 1.00 9.82 -0.98
N TYR A 73 1.10 8.76 -0.18
CA TYR A 73 -0.03 7.86 0.06
C TYR A 73 0.05 7.17 1.43
N ILE A 74 -1.10 6.71 1.94
CA ILE A 74 -1.17 5.85 3.13
C ILE A 74 -1.41 4.40 2.73
N LYS A 75 -0.77 3.46 3.42
CA LYS A 75 -1.09 2.02 3.35
C LYS A 75 -1.42 1.47 4.74
N ALA A 76 -2.36 0.54 4.77
CA ALA A 76 -2.67 -0.28 5.94
C ALA A 76 -1.92 -1.62 5.84
N GLU A 77 -1.09 -1.90 6.83
CA GLU A 77 -0.38 -3.16 6.98
C GLU A 77 -1.00 -3.97 8.11
N VAL A 78 -1.45 -5.18 7.78
CA VAL A 78 -2.02 -6.11 8.75
C VAL A 78 -0.97 -7.15 9.12
N SER A 79 -0.72 -7.36 10.41
CA SER A 79 0.29 -8.31 10.90
C SER A 79 -0.06 -9.76 10.54
N ASP A 80 -1.30 -10.16 10.79
CA ASP A 80 -1.83 -11.46 10.36
C ASP A 80 -3.31 -11.33 9.96
N ARG A 81 -3.65 -11.91 8.80
CA ARG A 81 -5.02 -11.90 8.26
C ARG A 81 -5.78 -13.19 8.58
N ASN A 82 -5.13 -14.14 9.25
CA ASN A 82 -5.61 -15.51 9.44
C ASN A 82 -5.50 -15.92 10.90
N ILE A 83 -6.24 -15.21 11.74
CA ILE A 83 -6.25 -15.39 13.19
C ILE A 83 -7.55 -16.07 13.65
N TYR A 84 -7.52 -16.67 14.84
CA TYR A 84 -8.73 -17.21 15.46
C TYR A 84 -9.56 -16.09 16.10
N THR A 85 -10.85 -16.37 16.30
CA THR A 85 -11.71 -15.48 17.09
C THR A 85 -11.16 -15.36 18.51
N GLY A 86 -11.00 -14.12 18.99
CA GLY A 86 -10.38 -13.83 20.29
C GLY A 86 -8.86 -13.61 20.26
N ASP A 87 -8.17 -13.96 19.17
CA ASP A 87 -6.74 -13.65 19.02
C ASP A 87 -6.54 -12.23 18.48
N ASP A 88 -5.45 -11.58 18.87
CA ASP A 88 -5.14 -10.23 18.42
C ASP A 88 -4.43 -10.22 17.05
N THR A 89 -4.82 -9.29 16.18
CA THR A 89 -4.03 -8.83 15.03
C THR A 89 -3.84 -7.33 15.10
N TYR A 90 -2.92 -6.79 14.30
CA TYR A 90 -2.60 -5.37 14.30
C TYR A 90 -2.74 -4.79 12.91
N ILE A 91 -3.40 -3.64 12.82
CA ILE A 91 -3.35 -2.76 11.64
C ILE A 91 -2.41 -1.60 11.94
N THR A 92 -1.39 -1.44 11.12
CA THR A 92 -0.48 -0.30 11.14
C THR A 92 -0.70 0.53 9.90
N TYR A 93 -1.14 1.78 10.08
CA TYR A 93 -1.28 2.75 9.00
C TYR A 93 0.03 3.51 8.86
N LYS A 94 0.63 3.42 7.67
CA LYS A 94 1.91 4.05 7.34
C LYS A 94 1.72 5.06 6.23
N LEU A 95 2.21 6.28 6.45
CA LEU A 95 2.34 7.31 5.44
C LEU A 95 3.64 7.13 4.68
N TYR A 96 3.57 7.16 3.37
CA TYR A 96 4.69 7.04 2.45
C TYR A 96 4.86 8.34 1.68
N VAL A 97 6.05 8.93 1.77
CA VAL A 97 6.43 10.14 1.04
C VAL A 97 7.67 9.85 0.22
N ASN A 98 7.58 10.01 -1.10
CA ASN A 98 8.72 9.78 -1.99
C ASN A 98 9.79 10.86 -1.76
N ALA A 99 10.95 10.44 -1.26
CA ALA A 99 12.05 11.30 -0.85
C ALA A 99 12.70 12.08 -2.01
N ARG A 100 12.40 11.70 -3.26
CA ARG A 100 12.91 12.37 -4.48
C ARG A 100 11.83 13.12 -5.25
N SER A 101 10.61 13.19 -4.72
CA SER A 101 9.53 13.96 -5.33
C SER A 101 9.71 15.47 -5.12
N GLU A 102 8.82 16.25 -5.73
CA GLU A 102 8.73 17.69 -5.56
C GLU A 102 8.22 18.10 -4.16
N ILE A 103 7.71 17.16 -3.35
CA ILE A 103 7.26 17.41 -1.99
C ILE A 103 8.49 17.66 -1.10
N TYR A 104 8.62 18.86 -0.56
CA TYR A 104 9.68 19.18 0.38
C TYR A 104 9.16 19.47 1.80
N ASP A 105 7.86 19.69 1.94
CA ASP A 105 7.17 19.82 3.23
C ASP A 105 5.75 19.25 3.13
N TYR A 106 5.26 18.71 4.23
CA TYR A 106 3.89 18.21 4.35
C TYR A 106 3.40 18.23 5.80
N ARG A 107 2.10 18.44 5.95
CA ARG A 107 1.40 18.37 7.24
C ARG A 107 0.16 17.49 7.09
N VAL A 108 0.03 16.47 7.93
CA VAL A 108 -1.22 15.73 8.09
C VAL A 108 -2.13 16.55 9.00
N ASN A 109 -3.29 16.96 8.47
CA ASN A 109 -4.22 17.85 9.17
C ASN A 109 -5.20 17.07 10.07
N GLY A 110 -5.43 15.80 9.76
CA GLY A 110 -6.28 14.90 10.53
C GLY A 110 -6.87 13.79 9.66
N ALA A 111 -7.68 12.93 10.28
CA ALA A 111 -8.45 11.93 9.55
C ALA A 111 -9.74 12.55 8.98
N THR A 112 -10.00 12.33 7.70
CA THR A 112 -11.27 12.70 7.04
C THR A 112 -12.27 11.56 7.08
N LYS A 113 -11.78 10.32 7.14
CA LYS A 113 -12.59 9.13 7.40
C LYS A 113 -11.82 8.20 8.32
N VAL A 114 -12.37 7.96 9.51
CA VAL A 114 -11.84 6.97 10.44
C VAL A 114 -12.41 5.59 10.07
N PRO A 115 -11.58 4.54 10.01
CA PRO A 115 -12.04 3.18 9.77
C PRO A 115 -13.08 2.73 10.80
N ASP A 116 -14.15 2.11 10.30
CA ASP A 116 -14.98 1.23 11.10
C ASP A 116 -14.35 -0.17 11.13
N TYR A 117 -14.34 -0.79 12.32
CA TYR A 117 -13.80 -2.12 12.59
C TYR A 117 -14.91 -3.10 12.94
N ASN A 118 -16.02 -3.07 12.20
CA ASN A 118 -17.16 -3.95 12.41
C ASN A 118 -16.77 -5.43 12.54
N GLY A 119 -17.16 -6.03 13.68
CA GLY A 119 -16.83 -7.41 14.03
C GLY A 119 -15.48 -7.59 14.73
N PHE A 120 -14.75 -6.51 15.02
CA PHE A 120 -13.58 -6.51 15.89
C PHE A 120 -13.84 -5.66 17.13
N TYR A 121 -13.22 -6.05 18.25
CA TYR A 121 -12.90 -5.11 19.30
C TYR A 121 -11.62 -4.36 18.89
N ALA A 122 -11.67 -3.04 18.85
CA ALA A 122 -10.57 -2.21 18.38
C ALA A 122 -9.99 -1.36 19.52
N GLN A 123 -8.68 -1.40 19.66
CA GLN A 123 -7.94 -0.60 20.63
C GLN A 123 -6.84 0.18 19.90
N ASP A 124 -6.92 1.52 19.94
CA ASP A 124 -5.86 2.38 19.45
C ASP A 124 -4.61 2.20 20.32
N LEU A 125 -3.45 2.14 19.67
CA LEU A 125 -2.14 2.04 20.31
C LEU A 125 -1.35 3.31 20.03
N ASP A 126 -0.69 3.83 21.06
CA ASP A 126 0.15 5.01 20.94
C ASP A 126 1.32 4.77 19.98
N VAL A 127 1.55 5.75 19.11
CA VAL A 127 2.70 5.78 18.21
C VAL A 127 3.72 6.75 18.80
N THR A 128 4.67 6.19 19.56
CA THR A 128 5.65 6.99 20.33
C THR A 128 6.89 7.38 19.52
N ASP A 129 7.15 6.71 18.40
CA ASP A 129 8.25 7.04 17.48
C ASP A 129 7.72 7.24 16.06
N ASN A 130 7.58 8.50 15.67
CA ASN A 130 7.12 8.93 14.34
C ASN A 130 8.24 9.54 13.49
N LYS A 131 9.52 9.36 13.86
CA LYS A 131 10.67 9.92 13.12
C LYS A 131 10.72 9.45 11.67
N GLY A 132 10.12 8.30 11.41
CA GLY A 132 10.05 7.70 10.09
C GLY A 132 11.34 7.00 9.69
N GLU A 133 11.23 6.08 8.75
CA GLU A 133 12.35 5.31 8.22
C GLU A 133 12.39 5.42 6.69
N TYR A 134 13.59 5.39 6.11
CA TYR A 134 13.72 5.36 4.66
C TYR A 134 13.66 3.93 4.16
N VAL A 135 12.67 3.63 3.31
CA VAL A 135 12.46 2.32 2.69
C VAL A 135 12.60 2.43 1.18
N ASN A 136 13.30 1.48 0.56
CA ASN A 136 13.37 1.38 -0.90
C ASN A 136 12.20 0.53 -1.43
N ILE A 137 11.42 1.09 -2.35
CA ILE A 137 10.31 0.40 -3.03
C ILE A 137 10.51 0.60 -4.52
N ASN A 138 10.77 -0.48 -5.26
CA ASN A 138 10.97 -0.47 -6.71
C ASN A 138 12.07 0.54 -7.17
N GLY A 139 13.16 0.68 -6.41
CA GLY A 139 14.26 1.60 -6.72
C GLY A 139 14.00 3.04 -6.30
N GLN A 140 12.81 3.36 -5.80
CA GLN A 140 12.47 4.67 -5.27
C GLN A 140 12.56 4.66 -3.74
N GLN A 141 13.14 5.72 -3.17
CA GLN A 141 13.27 5.86 -1.72
C GLN A 141 12.07 6.60 -1.16
N PHE A 142 11.41 6.02 -0.16
CA PHE A 142 10.28 6.62 0.55
C PHE A 142 10.66 6.86 2.00
N LEU A 143 10.33 8.03 2.54
CA LEU A 143 10.20 8.23 3.97
C LEU A 143 8.87 7.60 4.40
N VAL A 144 8.92 6.68 5.35
CA VAL A 144 7.78 5.91 5.84
C VAL A 144 7.57 6.21 7.31
N GLN A 145 6.40 6.74 7.66
CA GLN A 145 6.05 7.08 9.03
C GLN A 145 4.81 6.32 9.47
N THR A 146 4.87 5.70 10.64
CA THR A 146 3.66 5.17 11.27
C THR A 146 2.82 6.34 11.77
N VAL A 147 1.56 6.40 11.34
CA VAL A 147 0.64 7.49 11.73
C VAL A 147 -0.49 7.01 12.64
N LYS A 148 -0.82 5.70 12.60
CA LYS A 148 -1.80 5.10 13.49
C LYS A 148 -1.52 3.60 13.62
N LYS A 149 -1.67 3.05 14.82
CA LYS A 149 -1.62 1.61 15.07
C LYS A 149 -2.85 1.20 15.87
N VAL A 150 -3.48 0.10 15.46
CA VAL A 150 -4.70 -0.40 16.09
C VAL A 150 -4.56 -1.90 16.32
N LYS A 151 -4.88 -2.34 17.53
CA LYS A 151 -5.06 -3.74 17.88
C LYS A 151 -6.50 -4.14 17.61
N LEU A 152 -6.70 -5.22 16.86
CA LEU A 152 -8.01 -5.75 16.50
C LEU A 152 -8.16 -7.18 17.01
N THR A 153 -9.24 -7.43 17.75
CA THR A 153 -9.61 -8.75 18.25
C THR A 153 -10.94 -9.19 17.60
N PRO A 154 -10.98 -10.16 16.69
CA PRO A 154 -12.21 -10.60 16.04
C PRO A 154 -13.21 -11.15 17.05
N GLN A 155 -14.46 -10.70 16.93
CA GLN A 155 -15.56 -11.10 17.81
C GLN A 155 -16.40 -12.25 17.21
N ARG A 156 -16.15 -12.59 15.94
CA ARG A 156 -16.83 -13.69 15.24
C ARG A 156 -15.96 -14.27 14.13
N SER A 157 -16.24 -15.52 13.80
CA SER A 157 -15.62 -16.21 12.67
C SER A 157 -16.15 -15.68 11.32
N GLY A 158 -15.34 -15.82 10.27
CA GLY A 158 -15.70 -15.47 8.89
C GLY A 158 -14.81 -14.37 8.31
N LYS A 159 -15.19 -13.86 7.13
CA LYS A 159 -14.47 -12.74 6.50
C LYS A 159 -14.92 -11.44 7.15
N LEU A 160 -14.02 -10.81 7.90
CA LEU A 160 -14.19 -9.47 8.44
C LEU A 160 -13.35 -8.48 7.64
N THR A 161 -13.84 -7.26 7.49
CA THR A 161 -13.20 -6.19 6.72
C THR A 161 -13.14 -4.93 7.56
N ALA A 162 -12.00 -4.25 7.53
CA ALA A 162 -11.84 -2.92 8.09
C ALA A 162 -11.91 -1.88 6.97
N ASP A 163 -12.59 -0.78 7.24
CA ASP A 163 -12.68 0.34 6.30
C ASP A 163 -11.30 1.01 6.08
N PRO A 164 -11.09 1.70 4.95
CA PRO A 164 -9.86 2.46 4.73
C PRO A 164 -9.79 3.68 5.66
N LEU A 165 -8.57 4.03 6.07
CA LEU A 165 -8.28 5.32 6.70
C LEU A 165 -8.07 6.36 5.61
N SER A 166 -8.79 7.48 5.69
CA SER A 166 -8.57 8.65 4.85
C SER A 166 -8.08 9.81 5.70
N ILE A 167 -7.13 10.57 5.17
CA ILE A 167 -6.56 11.75 5.81
C ILE A 167 -6.75 12.99 4.97
N ASP A 168 -6.73 14.14 5.62
CA ASP A 168 -6.47 15.42 5.00
C ASP A 168 -4.99 15.80 5.23
N ALA A 169 -4.34 16.33 4.20
CA ALA A 169 -2.96 16.75 4.27
C ALA A 169 -2.69 17.96 3.37
N THR A 170 -1.86 18.87 3.88
CA THR A 170 -1.33 20.00 3.12
C THR A 170 0.09 19.66 2.67
N LEU A 171 0.37 19.83 1.38
CA LEU A 171 1.69 19.57 0.78
C LEU A 171 2.26 20.86 0.19
N THR A 172 3.57 21.05 0.34
CA THR A 172 4.28 22.12 -0.35
C THR A 172 5.21 21.53 -1.41
N LEU A 173 5.01 21.94 -2.66
CA LEU A 173 5.74 21.43 -3.81
C LEU A 173 6.80 22.43 -4.26
N ARG A 174 7.98 21.93 -4.64
CA ARG A 174 9.01 22.74 -5.26
C ARG A 174 8.63 23.01 -6.71
N ASP A 175 8.50 24.29 -7.05
CA ASP A 175 8.30 24.70 -8.44
C ASP A 175 9.56 24.39 -9.26
N ARG A 176 9.45 23.46 -10.21
CA ARG A 176 10.49 23.25 -11.21
C ARG A 176 10.21 24.22 -12.35
N LYS A 177 10.84 25.40 -12.31
CA LYS A 177 10.89 26.29 -13.48
C LYS A 177 11.36 25.47 -14.68
N SER A 178 10.44 25.20 -15.61
CA SER A 178 10.78 24.66 -16.92
C SER A 178 11.76 25.66 -17.55
N THR A 179 13.01 25.24 -17.74
CA THR A 179 13.96 25.99 -18.55
C THR A 179 13.36 26.04 -19.96
N ARG A 180 12.64 27.13 -20.27
CA ARG A 180 12.35 27.49 -21.65
C ARG A 180 13.70 27.70 -22.31
N LEU A 181 14.16 26.71 -23.08
CA LEU A 181 15.17 26.94 -24.09
C LEU A 181 14.52 27.86 -25.14
N ASN A 182 14.68 29.17 -24.94
CA ASN A 182 14.53 30.12 -26.02
C ASN A 182 15.61 29.80 -27.05
N SER A 183 15.25 29.08 -28.11
CA SER A 183 16.03 29.09 -29.35
C SER A 183 15.55 30.27 -30.19
N SER A 184 16.15 31.43 -29.93
CA SER A 184 16.09 32.59 -30.82
C SER A 184 17.16 32.48 -31.90
N HIS A 185 16.75 32.58 -33.17
CA HIS A 185 17.54 32.83 -34.40
C HIS A 185 18.59 31.75 -34.73
N ILE A 186 18.69 31.26 -35.98
CA ILE A 186 18.85 31.96 -37.27
C ILE A 186 17.98 31.29 -38.34
#